data_AF-U6DQ68-F1
#
_entry.id   AF-U6DQ68-F1
#
_cell.length_a   1.000
_cell.length_b   1.000
_cell.length_c   1.000
_cell.angle_alpha   90.00
_cell.angle_beta   90.00
_cell.angle_gamma   90.00
#
_symmetry.space_group_name_H-M   'P 1'
#
loop_
_entity.id
_entity.type
_entity.pdbx_description
1 polymer ?
#
loop_
_entity_poly.entity_id
_entity_poly.type
_entity_poly.pdbx_seq_one_letter_code
_entity_poly.pdbx_strand_id
1 'polypeptide(L)'
;KKYKYSVDDNQEFLAHGLSNVIPSFFFCIPSAAAMGRTAGLYSTGAKTQVACLISCILVLIVIYAVGPLLYWLPMCVLASIIVVGLKGMLIQFRDLKKYWNVDKIDWGIWVSTYVFTICFAANVGLLFGVVCTIAIVIGRFPRAKTLSIKNMKEMELKVKTEMDSETLQQVKIVSINNPLVFLNAKKFHTDIMTIIQKENVSNQLLDDVSKCEQNTLLNSLSNGNCNGELA
;
A
#
# COMPACT_ATOMS: atom_id res chain seq x y z
N LYS A 1 -13.85 13.21 6.26
CA LYS A 1 -12.75 14.21 6.40
C LYS A 1 -13.20 15.68 6.33
N LYS A 2 -14.06 16.10 5.39
CA LYS A 2 -14.39 17.53 5.14
C LYS A 2 -15.02 18.29 6.32
N TYR A 3 -15.91 17.65 7.10
CA TYR A 3 -16.53 18.22 8.30
C TYR A 3 -15.97 17.68 9.62
N LYS A 4 -14.87 16.90 9.57
CA LYS A 4 -14.16 16.32 10.73
C LYS A 4 -15.02 15.55 11.75
N TYR A 5 -16.23 15.10 11.40
CA TYR A 5 -17.00 14.17 12.24
C TYR A 5 -16.47 12.74 12.11
N SER A 6 -16.66 11.96 13.17
CA SER A 6 -16.38 10.52 13.16
C SER A 6 -17.46 9.80 12.37
N VAL A 7 -17.06 8.90 11.48
CA VAL A 7 -17.95 8.01 10.72
C VAL A 7 -17.69 6.61 11.24
N ASP A 8 -18.75 5.89 11.60
CA ASP A 8 -18.68 4.47 11.95
C ASP A 8 -19.05 3.65 10.71
N ASP A 9 -18.06 2.94 10.15
CA ASP A 9 -18.23 2.14 8.94
C ASP A 9 -19.22 0.98 9.14
N ASN A 10 -19.29 0.41 10.35
CA ASN A 10 -20.23 -0.67 10.65
C ASN A 10 -21.67 -0.15 10.67
N GLN A 11 -21.87 1.05 11.23
CA GLN A 11 -23.17 1.70 11.25
C GLN A 11 -23.63 2.06 9.84
N GLU A 12 -22.76 2.63 9.00
CA GLU A 12 -23.06 2.94 7.61
C GLU A 12 -23.38 1.68 6.80
N PHE A 13 -22.64 0.59 7.02
CA PHE A 13 -22.89 -0.69 6.34
C PHE A 13 -24.24 -1.29 6.74
N LEU A 14 -24.56 -1.30 8.05
CA LEU A 14 -25.85 -1.77 8.55
C LEU A 14 -27.00 -0.89 8.02
N ALA A 15 -26.83 0.43 8.05
CA ALA A 15 -27.81 1.37 7.53
C ALA A 15 -28.05 1.17 6.03
N HIS A 16 -26.99 0.94 5.24
CA HIS A 16 -27.11 0.67 3.81
C HIS A 16 -27.81 -0.68 3.53
N GLY A 17 -27.53 -1.71 4.34
CA GLY A 17 -28.24 -2.99 4.28
C GLY A 17 -29.73 -2.84 4.58
N LEU A 18 -30.09 -2.19 5.70
CA LEU A 18 -31.48 -1.92 6.07
C LEU A 18 -32.20 -1.07 5.01
N SER A 19 -31.50 -0.12 4.39
CA SER A 19 -32.05 0.72 3.32
C SER A 19 -32.42 -0.06 2.05
N ASN A 20 -31.89 -1.27 1.87
CA ASN A 20 -32.24 -2.16 0.76
C ASN A 20 -33.22 -3.27 1.18
N VAL A 21 -33.16 -3.75 2.43
CA VAL A 21 -34.09 -4.76 2.96
C VAL A 21 -35.52 -4.23 3.02
N ILE A 22 -35.74 -3.03 3.57
CA ILE A 22 -37.10 -2.49 3.75
C ILE A 22 -37.81 -2.28 2.40
N PRO A 23 -37.19 -1.68 1.36
CA PRO A 23 -37.84 -1.51 0.06
C PRO A 23 -38.00 -2.79 -0.76
N SER A 24 -37.26 -3.86 -0.44
CA SER A 24 -37.38 -5.14 -1.16
C SER A 24 -38.79 -5.75 -1.05
N PHE A 25 -39.49 -5.50 0.06
CA PHE A 25 -40.89 -5.89 0.25
C PHE A 25 -41.88 -5.13 -0.64
N PHE A 26 -41.43 -4.03 -1.28
CA PHE A 26 -42.22 -3.18 -2.16
C PHE A 26 -41.79 -3.28 -3.63
N PHE A 27 -41.11 -4.37 -4.03
CA PHE A 27 -40.58 -4.57 -5.39
C PHE A 27 -39.61 -3.48 -5.86
N CYS A 28 -38.90 -2.82 -4.94
CA CYS A 28 -37.88 -1.84 -5.29
C CYS A 28 -36.58 -2.48 -5.78
N ILE A 29 -35.93 -1.82 -6.73
CA ILE A 29 -34.59 -2.17 -7.23
C ILE A 29 -33.56 -1.80 -6.15
N PRO A 30 -32.46 -2.58 -5.97
CA PRO A 30 -31.38 -2.23 -5.05
C PRO A 30 -30.83 -0.83 -5.33
N SER A 31 -30.70 -0.04 -4.27
CA SER A 31 -30.19 1.33 -4.30
C SER A 31 -28.75 1.38 -3.82
N ALA A 32 -27.95 2.20 -4.50
CA ALA A 32 -26.57 2.50 -4.15
C ALA A 32 -26.38 3.99 -3.85
N ALA A 33 -25.27 4.33 -3.19
CA ALA A 33 -24.92 5.72 -2.91
C ALA A 33 -24.70 6.51 -4.23
N ALA A 34 -25.50 7.55 -4.43
CA ALA A 34 -25.44 8.37 -5.64
C ALA A 34 -24.53 9.60 -5.44
N MET A 35 -23.23 9.43 -5.74
CA MET A 35 -22.21 10.48 -5.53
C MET A 35 -22.59 11.83 -6.15
N GLY A 36 -23.15 11.83 -7.37
CA GLY A 36 -23.56 13.08 -8.04
C GLY A 36 -24.66 13.84 -7.30
N ARG A 37 -25.66 13.12 -6.77
CA ARG A 37 -26.77 13.72 -6.00
C ARG A 37 -26.27 14.28 -4.66
N THR A 38 -25.42 13.51 -3.96
CA THR A 38 -24.81 13.95 -2.70
C THR A 38 -23.90 15.15 -2.91
N ALA A 39 -23.14 15.20 -4.01
CA ALA A 39 -22.30 16.35 -4.35
C ALA A 39 -23.13 17.61 -4.66
N GLY A 40 -24.24 17.47 -5.38
CA GLY A 40 -25.18 18.58 -5.62
C GLY A 40 -25.79 19.12 -4.33
N LEU A 41 -26.32 18.23 -3.49
CA LEU A 41 -26.90 18.58 -2.19
C LEU A 41 -25.87 19.20 -1.23
N TYR A 42 -24.62 18.74 -1.32
CA TYR A 42 -23.51 19.34 -0.60
C TYR A 42 -23.24 20.78 -1.07
N SER A 43 -23.23 21.03 -2.38
CA SER A 43 -22.98 22.37 -2.95
C SER A 43 -24.06 23.38 -2.60
N THR A 44 -25.29 22.94 -2.32
CA THR A 44 -26.37 23.82 -1.82
C THR A 44 -26.24 24.15 -0.32
N GLY A 45 -25.22 23.62 0.37
CA GLY A 45 -24.97 23.91 1.78
C GLY A 45 -25.84 23.13 2.77
N ALA A 46 -26.48 22.03 2.33
CA ALA A 46 -27.27 21.18 3.21
C ALA A 46 -26.38 20.50 4.27
N LYS A 47 -26.81 20.56 5.54
CA LYS A 47 -26.05 20.02 6.69
C LYS A 47 -26.74 18.86 7.40
N THR A 48 -28.02 18.63 7.13
CA THR A 48 -28.85 17.64 7.85
C THR A 48 -29.53 16.69 6.87
N GLN A 49 -29.85 15.49 7.35
CA GLN A 49 -30.57 14.46 6.56
C GLN A 49 -32.02 14.86 6.25
N VAL A 50 -32.56 15.88 6.93
CA VAL A 50 -33.89 16.45 6.65
C VAL A 50 -33.98 16.95 5.21
N ALA A 51 -32.89 17.46 4.64
CA ALA A 51 -32.87 17.87 3.23
C ALA A 51 -33.14 16.69 2.27
N CYS A 52 -32.66 15.48 2.61
CA CYS A 52 -32.96 14.27 1.87
C CYS A 52 -34.44 13.89 2.01
N LEU A 53 -35.02 14.02 3.21
CA LEU A 53 -36.45 13.73 3.44
C LEU A 53 -37.35 14.65 2.62
N ILE A 54 -37.07 15.95 2.61
CA ILE A 54 -37.80 16.95 1.80
C ILE A 54 -37.69 16.59 0.31
N SER A 55 -36.50 16.22 -0.15
CA SER A 55 -36.27 15.79 -1.53
C SER A 55 -37.10 14.55 -1.90
N CYS A 56 -37.18 13.55 -1.02
CA CYS A 56 -38.01 12.35 -1.24
C CYS A 56 -39.51 12.70 -1.36
N ILE A 57 -40.03 13.56 -0.50
CA ILE A 57 -41.44 14.00 -0.55
C ILE A 57 -41.70 14.77 -1.85
N LEU A 58 -40.80 15.67 -2.25
CA LEU A 58 -40.91 16.41 -3.50
C LEU A 58 -40.93 15.46 -4.71
N VAL A 59 -40.02 14.49 -4.75
CA VAL A 59 -39.98 13.48 -5.82
C VAL A 59 -41.28 12.68 -5.88
N LEU A 60 -41.86 12.30 -4.74
CA LEU A 60 -43.15 11.60 -4.70
C LEU A 60 -44.27 12.45 -5.31
N ILE A 61 -44.34 13.73 -4.96
CA ILE A 61 -45.32 14.68 -5.52
C ILE A 61 -45.12 14.84 -7.02
N VAL A 62 -43.88 15.00 -7.48
CA VAL A 62 -43.55 15.15 -8.90
C VAL A 62 -43.93 13.90 -9.69
N ILE A 63 -43.67 12.70 -9.16
CA ILE A 63 -44.08 11.45 -9.82
C ILE A 63 -45.60 11.37 -9.93
N TYR A 64 -46.34 11.73 -8.87
CA TYR A 64 -47.80 11.68 -8.89
C TYR A 64 -48.43 12.73 -9.83
N ALA A 65 -47.94 13.97 -9.81
CA ALA A 65 -48.51 15.07 -10.59
C ALA A 65 -47.99 15.12 -12.04
N VAL A 66 -46.67 14.96 -12.24
CA VAL A 66 -45.98 15.11 -13.53
C VAL A 66 -45.76 13.76 -14.23
N GLY A 67 -45.95 12.63 -13.54
CA GLY A 67 -45.81 11.29 -14.10
C GLY A 67 -46.52 11.08 -15.45
N PRO A 68 -47.79 11.50 -15.62
CA PRO A 68 -48.49 11.37 -16.91
C PRO A 68 -47.84 12.16 -18.05
N LEU A 69 -47.17 13.27 -17.75
CA LEU A 69 -46.49 14.12 -18.73
C LEU A 69 -45.18 13.48 -19.22
N LEU A 70 -44.53 12.67 -18.38
CA LEU A 70 -43.29 11.95 -18.73
C LEU A 70 -43.51 10.80 -19.71
N TYR A 71 -44.76 10.37 -19.96
CA TYR A 71 -45.07 9.32 -20.93
C TYR A 71 -44.59 9.66 -22.35
N TRP A 72 -44.65 10.94 -22.73
CA TRP A 72 -44.27 11.41 -24.06
C TRP A 72 -42.76 11.70 -24.19
N LEU A 73 -41.97 11.42 -23.15
CA LEU A 73 -40.57 11.83 -23.11
C LEU A 73 -39.71 10.94 -24.04
N PRO A 74 -38.99 11.52 -25.03
CA PRO A 74 -38.18 10.73 -25.95
C PRO A 74 -36.98 10.08 -25.26
N MET A 75 -36.68 8.83 -25.62
CA MET A 75 -35.50 8.10 -25.12
C MET A 75 -34.18 8.85 -25.33
N CYS A 76 -34.08 9.67 -26.38
CA CYS A 76 -32.90 10.50 -26.66
C CYS A 76 -32.58 11.48 -25.52
N VAL A 77 -33.60 12.02 -24.85
CA VAL A 77 -33.42 12.96 -23.73
C VAL A 77 -32.93 12.21 -22.49
N LEU A 78 -33.43 11.01 -22.23
CA LEU A 78 -32.94 10.19 -21.12
C LEU A 78 -31.47 9.77 -21.35
N ALA A 79 -31.12 9.38 -22.59
CA ALA A 79 -29.75 9.01 -22.93
C ALA A 79 -28.77 10.18 -22.75
N SER A 80 -29.13 11.39 -23.15
CA SER A 80 -28.26 12.57 -23.00
C SER A 80 -28.02 12.92 -21.52
N ILE A 81 -29.04 12.81 -20.67
CA ILE A 81 -28.91 13.01 -19.22
C ILE A 81 -27.94 12.00 -18.61
N ILE A 82 -27.99 10.73 -19.03
CA ILE A 82 -27.07 9.69 -18.55
C ILE A 82 -25.63 10.02 -18.96
N VAL A 83 -25.39 10.39 -20.22
CA VAL A 83 -24.05 10.77 -20.72
C VAL A 83 -23.48 11.96 -19.95
N VAL A 84 -24.30 12.98 -19.69
CA VAL A 84 -23.89 14.14 -18.90
C VAL A 84 -23.59 13.75 -17.45
N GLY A 85 -24.38 12.85 -16.86
CA GLY A 85 -24.14 12.31 -15.51
C GLY A 85 -22.83 11.53 -15.41
N LEU A 86 -22.43 10.82 -16.47
CA LEU A 86 -21.19 10.05 -16.52
C LEU A 86 -19.93 10.89 -16.80
N LYS A 87 -20.08 12.16 -17.21
CA LYS A 87 -18.96 13.07 -17.53
C LYS A 87 -17.90 13.14 -16.41
N GLY A 88 -18.36 13.18 -15.15
CA GLY A 88 -17.46 13.23 -13.99
C GLY A 88 -16.63 11.95 -13.80
N MET A 89 -17.16 10.80 -14.19
CA MET A 89 -16.43 9.53 -14.12
C MET A 89 -15.46 9.39 -15.30
N LEU A 90 -15.86 9.83 -16.49
CA LEU A 90 -15.03 9.82 -17.69
C LEU A 90 -13.78 10.72 -17.56
N ILE A 91 -13.83 11.78 -16.75
CA ILE A 91 -12.66 12.65 -16.56
C ILE A 91 -11.50 11.94 -15.84
N GLN A 92 -11.79 10.89 -15.07
CA GLN A 92 -10.78 10.10 -14.35
C GLN A 92 -9.86 9.32 -15.32
N PHE A 93 -10.29 9.08 -16.56
CA PHE A 93 -9.42 8.48 -17.59
C PHE A 93 -8.19 9.35 -17.88
N ARG A 94 -8.29 10.68 -17.71
CA ARG A 94 -7.15 11.57 -17.90
C ARG A 94 -6.06 11.35 -16.84
N ASP A 95 -6.46 10.94 -15.64
CA ASP A 95 -5.53 10.66 -14.54
C ASP A 95 -4.73 9.37 -14.80
N LEU A 96 -5.16 8.52 -15.74
CA LEU A 96 -4.41 7.34 -16.19
C LEU A 96 -3.00 7.66 -16.66
N LYS A 97 -2.83 8.81 -17.35
CA LYS A 97 -1.51 9.25 -17.81
C LYS A 97 -0.56 9.52 -16.64
N LYS A 98 -1.08 9.96 -15.50
CA LYS A 98 -0.31 10.19 -14.29
C LYS A 98 0.17 8.87 -13.68
N TYR A 99 -0.70 7.85 -13.65
CA TYR A 99 -0.35 6.54 -13.09
C TYR A 99 0.83 5.87 -13.82
N TRP A 100 0.94 6.05 -15.15
CA TRP A 100 2.06 5.52 -15.93
C TRP A 100 3.43 6.00 -15.44
N ASN A 101 3.52 7.25 -14.96
CA ASN A 101 4.79 7.82 -14.48
C ASN A 101 5.12 7.44 -13.03
N VAL A 102 4.15 6.98 -12.24
CA VAL A 102 4.35 6.66 -10.83
C VAL A 102 4.65 5.18 -10.66
N ASP A 103 3.72 4.31 -11.06
CA ASP A 103 3.82 2.86 -10.88
C ASP A 103 3.21 2.15 -12.08
N LYS A 104 4.08 1.54 -12.90
CA LYS A 104 3.66 0.78 -14.11
C LYS A 104 2.76 -0.41 -13.79
N ILE A 105 2.91 -0.98 -12.59
CA ILE A 105 2.12 -2.13 -12.14
C ILE A 105 0.68 -1.71 -11.91
N ASP A 106 0.45 -0.61 -11.18
CA ASP A 106 -0.89 -0.10 -10.88
C ASP A 106 -1.61 0.35 -12.14
N TRP A 107 -0.88 0.97 -13.08
CA TRP A 107 -1.41 1.27 -14.41
C TRP A 107 -1.88 0.01 -15.15
N GLY A 108 -1.08 -1.07 -15.10
CA GLY A 108 -1.43 -2.35 -15.73
C GLY A 108 -2.69 -2.97 -15.14
N ILE A 109 -2.85 -2.93 -13.80
CA ILE A 109 -4.06 -3.42 -13.13
C ILE A 109 -5.28 -2.63 -13.59
N TRP A 110 -5.17 -1.31 -13.65
CA TRP A 110 -6.27 -0.44 -14.06
C TRP A 110 -6.71 -0.76 -15.49
N VAL A 111 -5.76 -0.83 -16.44
CA VAL A 111 -6.07 -1.10 -17.86
C VAL A 111 -6.65 -2.50 -18.02
N SER A 112 -6.05 -3.50 -17.37
CA SER A 112 -6.52 -4.88 -17.45
C SER A 112 -7.94 -5.04 -16.90
N THR A 113 -8.22 -4.44 -15.73
CA THR A 113 -9.56 -4.47 -15.12
C THR A 113 -10.59 -3.76 -15.98
N TYR A 114 -10.22 -2.64 -16.60
CA TYR A 114 -11.08 -1.90 -17.53
C TYR A 114 -11.42 -2.72 -18.78
N VAL A 115 -10.43 -3.35 -19.41
CA VAL A 115 -10.64 -4.21 -20.59
C VAL A 115 -11.52 -5.40 -20.24
N PHE A 116 -11.26 -6.09 -19.12
CA PHE A 116 -12.09 -7.20 -18.66
C PHE A 116 -13.54 -6.78 -18.38
N THR A 117 -13.74 -5.60 -17.80
CA THR A 117 -15.07 -5.06 -17.52
C THR A 117 -15.87 -4.80 -18.80
N ILE A 118 -15.23 -4.29 -19.85
CA ILE A 118 -15.87 -4.01 -21.16
C ILE A 118 -16.14 -5.28 -21.95
N CYS A 119 -15.20 -6.22 -21.97
CA CYS A 119 -15.32 -7.43 -22.80
C CYS A 119 -16.29 -8.47 -22.22
N PHE A 120 -16.38 -8.60 -20.89
CA PHE A 120 -17.20 -9.61 -20.24
C PHE A 120 -18.44 -9.02 -19.57
N ALA A 121 -18.24 -8.43 -18.39
CA ALA A 121 -19.27 -7.76 -17.60
C ALA A 121 -18.60 -7.04 -16.41
N ALA A 122 -19.30 -6.04 -15.84
CA ALA A 122 -18.83 -5.33 -14.65
C ALA A 122 -18.54 -6.26 -13.46
N ASN A 123 -19.37 -7.29 -13.25
CA ASN A 123 -19.20 -8.22 -12.14
C ASN A 123 -17.91 -9.05 -12.27
N VAL A 124 -17.63 -9.54 -13.48
CA VAL A 124 -16.43 -10.34 -13.78
C VAL A 124 -15.18 -9.47 -13.73
N GLY A 125 -15.26 -8.27 -14.31
CA GLY A 125 -14.16 -7.30 -14.27
C GLY A 125 -13.79 -6.88 -12.84
N LEU A 126 -14.78 -6.61 -11.99
CA LEU A 126 -14.55 -6.29 -10.57
C LEU A 126 -13.86 -7.45 -9.84
N LEU A 127 -14.36 -8.68 -10.01
CA LEU A 127 -13.76 -9.87 -9.39
C LEU A 127 -12.31 -10.05 -9.82
N PHE A 128 -12.04 -9.93 -11.13
CA PHE A 128 -10.70 -10.01 -11.68
C PHE A 128 -9.77 -8.94 -11.09
N GLY A 129 -10.21 -7.68 -11.04
CA GLY A 129 -9.42 -6.58 -10.49
C GLY A 129 -9.05 -6.79 -9.02
N VAL A 130 -9.99 -7.26 -8.20
CA VAL A 130 -9.76 -7.59 -6.78
C VAL A 130 -8.72 -8.71 -6.64
N VAL A 131 -8.89 -9.81 -7.39
CA VAL A 131 -7.96 -10.95 -7.35
C VAL A 131 -6.55 -10.54 -7.79
N CYS A 132 -6.43 -9.79 -8.88
CA CYS A 132 -5.14 -9.28 -9.36
C CYS A 132 -4.47 -8.37 -8.34
N THR A 133 -5.22 -7.48 -7.71
CA THR A 133 -4.69 -6.58 -6.67
C THR A 133 -4.16 -7.37 -5.49
N ILE A 134 -4.92 -8.34 -5.00
CA ILE A 134 -4.49 -9.22 -3.89
C ILE A 134 -3.23 -10.00 -4.28
N ALA A 135 -3.20 -10.61 -5.46
CA ALA A 135 -2.04 -11.37 -5.95
C ALA A 135 -0.77 -10.51 -6.03
N ILE A 136 -0.89 -9.26 -6.48
CA ILE A 136 0.23 -8.33 -6.58
C ILE A 136 0.71 -7.88 -5.19
N VAL A 137 -0.20 -7.59 -4.26
CA VAL A 137 0.17 -7.24 -2.87
C VAL A 137 0.94 -8.40 -2.23
N ILE A 138 0.46 -9.64 -2.40
CA ILE A 138 1.14 -10.84 -1.91
C ILE A 138 2.51 -11.02 -2.59
N GLY A 139 2.62 -10.77 -3.89
CA GLY A 139 3.90 -10.86 -4.62
C GLY A 139 4.90 -9.75 -4.31
N ARG A 140 4.41 -8.56 -3.90
CA ARG A 140 5.24 -7.39 -3.59
C ARG A 140 5.74 -7.41 -2.14
N PHE A 141 4.98 -7.97 -1.20
CA PHE A 141 5.34 -8.04 0.22
C PHE A 141 6.71 -8.69 0.51
N PRO A 142 7.06 -9.83 -0.10
CA PRO A 142 8.37 -10.45 0.05
C PRO A 142 9.49 -9.67 -0.66
N ARG A 143 9.17 -8.85 -1.66
CA ARG A 143 10.17 -8.13 -2.47
C ARG A 143 10.60 -6.78 -1.88
N ALA A 144 9.81 -6.22 -0.97
CA ALA A 144 10.20 -5.02 -0.23
C ALA A 144 11.55 -5.24 0.47
N LYS A 145 12.47 -4.28 0.36
CA LYS A 145 13.79 -4.36 1.02
C LYS A 145 13.58 -4.29 2.54
N THR A 146 13.64 -5.45 3.19
CA THR A 146 13.34 -5.61 4.63
C THR A 146 14.44 -5.04 5.52
N LEU A 147 15.67 -4.95 5.02
CA LEU A 147 16.85 -4.64 5.83
C LEU A 147 17.51 -3.35 5.37
N SER A 148 17.57 -2.38 6.28
CA SER A 148 18.46 -1.24 6.16
C SER A 148 19.59 -1.44 7.15
N ILE A 149 20.78 -1.79 6.65
CA ILE A 149 21.97 -1.87 7.48
C ILE A 149 22.44 -0.44 7.75
N LYS A 150 22.36 0.01 9.00
CA LYS A 150 23.11 1.18 9.45
C LYS A 150 24.42 0.68 10.05
N ASN A 151 25.54 1.00 9.43
CA ASN A 151 26.84 0.83 10.08
C ASN A 151 26.98 1.96 11.09
N MET A 152 26.92 1.65 12.37
CA MET A 152 27.19 2.60 13.43
C MET A 152 28.68 2.49 13.77
N LYS A 153 29.52 3.29 13.10
CA LYS A 153 30.81 3.64 13.71
C LYS A 153 30.47 4.57 14.87
N GLU A 154 30.62 4.06 16.09
CA GLU A 154 30.59 4.83 17.32
C GLU A 154 29.21 5.43 17.69
N MET A 155 28.39 4.65 18.39
CA MET A 155 27.47 5.22 19.36
C MET A 155 27.76 4.56 20.69
N GLU A 156 28.43 5.30 21.57
CA GLU A 156 28.57 4.98 22.98
C GLU A 156 27.16 4.91 23.61
N LEU A 157 26.53 3.75 23.52
CA LEU A 157 25.40 3.43 24.39
C LEU A 157 26.03 3.07 25.74
N LYS A 158 26.16 4.08 26.61
CA LYS A 158 26.50 3.93 28.04
C LYS A 158 25.45 3.05 28.72
N VAL A 159 25.55 1.74 28.53
CA VAL A 159 25.01 0.76 29.46
C VAL A 159 26.10 0.59 30.50
N LYS A 160 25.91 1.22 31.66
CA LYS A 160 26.71 0.95 32.86
C LYS A 160 26.56 -0.52 33.19
N THR A 161 27.55 -1.31 32.84
CA THR A 161 27.82 -2.57 33.53
C THR A 161 29.33 -2.62 33.70
N GLU A 162 29.79 -2.24 34.88
CA GLU A 162 31.13 -2.58 35.33
C GLU A 162 31.24 -4.10 35.35
N MET A 163 32.06 -4.67 34.48
CA MET A 163 33.24 -5.47 34.84
C MET A 163 33.82 -6.15 33.60
N ASP A 164 35.08 -5.79 33.37
CA ASP A 164 36.19 -6.63 32.92
C ASP A 164 36.32 -7.08 31.44
N SER A 165 37.45 -6.62 30.88
CA SER A 165 38.37 -7.25 29.91
C SER A 165 37.92 -7.69 28.51
N GLU A 166 38.53 -7.01 27.53
CA GLU A 166 39.09 -7.53 26.27
C GLU A 166 38.20 -8.45 25.41
N THR A 167 37.38 -7.83 24.56
CA THR A 167 37.33 -8.08 23.11
C THR A 167 36.37 -7.06 22.51
N LEU A 168 36.87 -6.14 21.67
CA LEU A 168 36.01 -5.26 20.88
C LEU A 168 35.30 -6.09 19.80
N GLN A 169 34.26 -6.83 20.18
CA GLN A 169 33.33 -7.40 19.22
C GLN A 169 32.66 -6.25 18.48
N GLN A 170 32.86 -6.16 17.17
CA GLN A 170 32.12 -5.24 16.31
C GLN A 170 30.62 -5.61 16.39
N VAL A 171 29.87 -4.97 17.29
CA VAL A 171 28.42 -5.22 17.41
C VAL A 171 27.70 -4.46 16.29
N LYS A 172 27.11 -5.19 15.35
CA LYS A 172 26.34 -4.62 14.24
C LYS A 172 24.85 -4.63 14.55
N ILE A 173 24.28 -3.45 14.76
CA ILE A 173 22.83 -3.29 15.01
C ILE A 173 22.09 -3.25 13.67
N VAL A 174 21.28 -4.26 13.38
CA VAL A 174 20.41 -4.31 12.19
C VAL A 174 19.05 -3.74 12.55
N SER A 175 18.66 -2.65 11.91
CA SER A 175 17.31 -2.08 12.07
C SER A 175 16.36 -2.69 11.04
N ILE A 176 15.29 -3.30 11.54
CA ILE A 176 14.24 -3.91 10.73
C ILE A 176 13.18 -2.84 10.48
N ASN A 177 13.05 -2.41 9.22
CA ASN A 177 12.13 -1.33 8.84
C ASN A 177 10.76 -1.84 8.36
N ASN A 178 10.57 -3.16 8.24
CA ASN A 178 9.37 -3.76 7.66
C ASN A 178 8.73 -4.77 8.65
N PRO A 179 7.39 -4.83 8.76
CA PRO A 179 6.73 -5.80 9.62
C PRO A 179 7.06 -7.22 9.17
N LEU A 180 7.45 -8.08 10.12
CA LEU A 180 7.75 -9.47 9.83
C LEU A 180 6.44 -10.25 9.75
N VAL A 181 6.15 -10.77 8.57
CA VAL A 181 4.95 -11.57 8.29
C VAL A 181 5.36 -12.88 7.65
N PHE A 182 4.48 -13.88 7.68
CA PHE A 182 4.74 -15.19 7.08
C PHE A 182 5.26 -15.09 5.62
N LEU A 183 4.74 -14.13 4.84
CA LEU A 183 5.12 -13.91 3.44
C LEU A 183 6.60 -13.48 3.24
N ASN A 184 7.22 -12.77 4.21
CA ASN A 184 8.60 -12.28 4.08
C ASN A 184 9.61 -13.03 4.96
N ALA A 185 9.14 -13.89 5.87
CA ALA A 185 9.97 -14.59 6.86
C ALA A 185 11.12 -15.39 6.23
N LYS A 186 10.85 -16.15 5.15
CA LYS A 186 11.89 -16.95 4.47
C LYS A 186 12.99 -16.06 3.88
N LYS A 187 12.61 -14.96 3.24
CA LYS A 187 13.57 -14.03 2.65
C LYS A 187 14.36 -13.28 3.72
N PHE A 188 13.69 -12.87 4.79
CA PHE A 188 14.34 -12.25 5.94
C PHE A 188 15.41 -13.16 6.56
N HIS A 189 15.11 -14.46 6.74
CA HIS A 189 16.08 -15.43 7.22
C HIS A 189 17.29 -15.54 6.29
N THR A 190 17.07 -15.66 4.98
CA THR A 190 18.16 -15.69 3.99
C THR A 190 18.98 -14.40 3.99
N ASP A 191 18.33 -13.24 4.09
CA ASP A 191 19.00 -11.94 4.09
C ASP A 191 19.87 -11.78 5.35
N ILE A 192 19.39 -12.20 6.53
CA ILE A 192 20.19 -12.21 7.78
C ILE A 192 21.38 -13.17 7.65
N MET A 193 21.14 -14.40 7.18
CA MET A 193 22.21 -15.39 7.03
C MET A 193 23.30 -14.91 6.08
N THR A 194 22.92 -14.21 5.00
CA THR A 194 23.87 -13.62 4.04
C THR A 194 24.70 -12.51 4.68
N ILE A 195 24.10 -11.68 5.55
CA ILE A 195 24.82 -10.61 6.27
C ILE A 195 25.84 -11.21 7.24
N ILE A 196 25.46 -12.24 8.00
CA ILE A 196 26.34 -12.95 8.94
C ILE A 196 27.50 -13.63 8.19
N GLN A 197 27.21 -14.29 7.06
CA GLN A 197 28.26 -14.94 6.26
C GLN A 197 29.24 -13.94 5.64
N LYS A 198 28.74 -12.80 5.13
CA LYS A 198 29.61 -11.75 4.57
C LYS A 198 30.54 -11.15 5.62
N GLU A 199 30.11 -11.13 6.88
CA GLU A 199 30.90 -10.66 8.01
C GLU A 199 31.98 -11.67 8.43
N ASN A 200 31.65 -12.97 8.51
CA ASN A 200 32.66 -14.01 8.78
C ASN A 200 33.79 -14.01 7.74
N VAL A 201 33.47 -13.78 6.46
CA VAL A 201 34.48 -13.67 5.40
C VAL A 201 35.32 -12.40 5.55
N SER A 202 34.73 -11.27 5.97
CA SER A 202 35.47 -10.01 6.16
C SER A 202 36.36 -10.03 7.39
N ASN A 203 35.95 -10.73 8.46
CA ASN A 203 36.77 -10.93 9.66
C ASN A 203 37.89 -11.95 9.42
N GLN A 204 37.64 -13.03 8.68
CA GLN A 204 38.71 -13.96 8.26
C GLN A 204 39.77 -13.27 7.39
N LEU A 205 39.37 -12.40 6.45
CA LEU A 205 40.30 -11.66 5.60
C LEU A 205 41.15 -10.66 6.41
N LEU A 206 40.60 -10.06 7.47
CA LEU A 206 41.34 -9.18 8.38
C LEU A 206 42.31 -9.98 9.28
N ASP A 207 41.89 -11.14 9.77
CA ASP A 207 42.73 -12.02 10.57
C ASP A 207 43.88 -12.63 9.76
N ASP A 208 43.65 -12.98 8.49
CA ASP A 208 44.70 -13.49 7.58
C ASP A 208 45.71 -12.39 7.21
N VAL A 209 45.27 -11.14 7.02
CA VAL A 209 46.16 -9.99 6.80
C VAL A 209 46.99 -9.69 8.05
N SER A 210 46.39 -9.66 9.24
CA SER A 210 47.13 -9.44 10.49
C SER A 210 48.11 -10.57 10.81
N LYS A 211 47.76 -11.84 10.53
CA LYS A 211 48.70 -12.98 10.67
C LYS A 211 49.85 -12.93 9.65
N CYS A 212 49.61 -12.45 8.43
CA CYS A 212 50.67 -12.22 7.44
C CYS A 212 51.63 -11.10 7.86
N GLU A 213 51.10 -10.01 8.40
CA GLU A 213 51.90 -8.88 8.89
C GLU A 213 52.78 -9.30 10.09
N GLN A 214 52.21 -10.06 11.03
CA GLN A 214 52.92 -10.54 12.22
C GLN A 214 54.00 -11.59 11.91
N ASN A 215 53.77 -12.47 10.92
CA ASN A 215 54.81 -13.40 10.42
C ASN A 215 55.93 -12.69 9.64
N THR A 216 55.61 -11.60 8.94
CA THR A 216 56.62 -10.79 8.23
C THR A 216 57.55 -10.07 9.22
N LEU A 217 57.01 -9.57 10.33
CA LEU A 217 57.81 -8.97 11.41
C LEU A 217 58.66 -10.02 12.17
N LEU A 218 58.13 -11.21 12.46
CA LEU A 218 58.90 -12.29 13.10
C LEU A 218 60.04 -12.81 12.20
N ASN A 219 59.82 -12.93 10.89
CA ASN A 219 60.89 -13.33 9.96
C ASN A 219 61.97 -12.25 9.81
N SER A 220 61.63 -10.97 9.94
CA SER A 220 62.61 -9.88 9.94
C SER A 220 63.49 -9.85 11.19
N LEU A 221 62.95 -10.28 12.34
CA LEU A 221 63.69 -10.43 13.60
C LEU A 221 64.55 -11.71 13.63
N SER A 222 64.09 -12.81 12.99
CA SER A 222 64.86 -14.06 12.92
C SER A 222 66.05 -14.00 11.96
N ASN A 223 66.04 -13.11 10.97
CA ASN A 223 67.17 -12.92 10.03
C ASN A 223 68.22 -11.91 10.53
N GLY A 224 68.05 -11.34 11.74
CA GLY A 224 68.92 -10.29 12.28
C GLY A 224 70.06 -10.76 13.19
N ASN A 225 70.25 -12.06 13.45
CA ASN A 225 71.23 -12.51 14.45
C ASN A 225 72.16 -13.66 14.00
N CYS A 226 72.70 -13.57 12.78
CA CYS A 226 73.90 -14.31 12.40
C CYS A 226 74.80 -13.38 11.60
N ASN A 227 75.75 -12.73 12.28
CA ASN A 227 77.10 -12.40 11.79
C ASN A 227 77.80 -11.50 12.82
N GLY A 228 78.74 -12.05 13.58
CA GLY A 228 79.56 -11.24 14.48
C GLY A 228 80.50 -12.00 15.41
N GLU A 229 81.23 -13.01 14.93
CA GLU A 229 82.49 -13.42 15.59
C GLU A 229 83.45 -14.04 14.55
N LEU A 230 84.35 -13.23 14.01
CA LEU A 230 85.59 -13.67 13.36
C LEU A 230 86.54 -12.48 13.15
N ALA A 231 87.40 -12.23 14.14
CA ALA A 231 88.80 -11.78 14.04
C ALA A 231 89.32 -11.38 15.42
#